data_AF-A0A7C8CQI4-F1
#
_entry.id   AF-A0A7C8CQI4-F1
#
_cell.length_a   1.000
_cell.length_b   1.000
_cell.length_c   1.000
_cell.angle_alpha   90.00
_cell.angle_beta   90.00
_cell.angle_gamma   90.00
#
_symmetry.space_group_name_H-M   'P 1'
#
loop_
_entity.id
_entity.type
_entity.pdbx_description
1 polymer ?
#
loop_
_entity_poly.entity_id
_entity_poly.type
_entity_poly.pdbx_seq_one_letter_code
_entity_poly.pdbx_strand_id
1 'polypeptide(L)'
;MILSEAIRDPVHGLIRLEREDLPLLDGAPVQRLRSISQLGLTDRVYPGARHSRFEHALGTLEVATRLLEEMRGRLGLDRLLAPLGLVADERQWVRLLRIARHVALLHDLGHAPFSHVTEQLLPRGGHEEMTCALLEDPQVARPMKIRGDYLYPSVVRVLDPADRQLPADLRFIRSLVCGRFGADRMDYLLRDSQGLGVQYGQFDLPRILHTLQPIETADGVRLGIERGGVLAAEGMQWARFSMFTQVYFHHTRRILDRHLLDFLRAVIPLGRYPDSPEEYQRWDDPRIHGLLQQAVRDRGAPGHLDACRILHRKHHRATDEIVEGESVEEVVGWLDERVAQLRASDPSLDPMADVVAPPPDLAASAELPVDDGDRGIRPLGEISALVGRLRVKPHGRIYCARSRSGKAHCEK
;
A
#
# COMPACT_ATOMS: atom_id res chain seq x y z
N MET A 1 -22.76 10.68 6.32
CA MET A 1 -23.87 10.02 7.03
C MET A 1 -24.14 8.67 6.38
N ILE A 2 -23.34 7.68 6.74
CA ILE A 2 -23.61 6.28 6.41
C ILE A 2 -24.73 5.83 7.36
N LEU A 3 -25.94 5.59 6.82
CA LEU A 3 -27.14 5.25 7.59
C LEU A 3 -27.22 3.76 7.99
N SER A 4 -26.20 2.96 7.67
CA SER A 4 -26.20 1.50 7.83
C SER A 4 -25.01 1.04 8.66
N GLU A 5 -25.24 0.19 9.68
CA GLU A 5 -24.20 -0.51 10.45
C GLU A 5 -23.48 -1.60 9.62
N ALA A 6 -23.72 -1.64 8.30
CA ALA A 6 -23.03 -2.52 7.37
C ALA A 6 -22.88 -1.90 5.97
N ILE A 7 -21.76 -2.20 5.30
CA ILE A 7 -21.45 -1.74 3.94
C ILE A 7 -21.23 -2.96 3.05
N ARG A 8 -21.83 -2.95 1.85
CA ARG A 8 -21.59 -3.98 0.83
C ARG A 8 -20.23 -3.75 0.19
N ASP A 9 -19.39 -4.77 0.18
CA ASP A 9 -18.07 -4.76 -0.43
C ASP A 9 -17.94 -5.97 -1.38
N PRO A 10 -17.39 -5.79 -2.60
CA PRO A 10 -17.30 -6.87 -3.57
C PRO A 10 -16.28 -7.95 -3.19
N VAL A 11 -15.30 -7.65 -2.34
CA VAL A 11 -14.22 -8.58 -1.95
C VAL A 11 -14.66 -9.41 -0.74
N HIS A 12 -15.13 -8.73 0.31
CA HIS A 12 -15.41 -9.33 1.62
C HIS A 12 -16.90 -9.52 1.90
N GLY A 13 -17.78 -9.15 0.97
CA GLY A 13 -19.22 -9.33 1.08
C GLY A 13 -19.90 -8.22 1.87
N LEU A 14 -20.16 -8.44 3.16
CA LEU A 14 -20.83 -7.45 4.01
C LEU A 14 -19.91 -7.06 5.16
N ILE A 15 -19.34 -5.86 5.08
CA ILE A 15 -18.45 -5.29 6.10
C ILE A 15 -19.31 -4.74 7.24
N ARG A 16 -19.08 -5.20 8.46
CA ARG A 16 -19.84 -4.78 9.65
C ARG A 16 -19.12 -3.64 10.36
N LEU A 17 -19.86 -2.56 10.58
CA LEU A 17 -19.36 -1.37 11.28
C LEU A 17 -19.89 -1.33 12.71
N GLU A 18 -19.01 -1.00 13.65
CA GLU A 18 -19.43 -0.67 15.00
C GLU A 18 -19.81 0.81 15.06
N ARG A 19 -20.67 1.17 16.02
CA ARG A 19 -21.08 2.57 16.25
C ARG A 19 -19.91 3.50 16.52
N GLU A 20 -18.77 2.95 16.95
CA GLU A 20 -17.56 3.70 17.26
C GLU A 20 -16.74 4.02 16.00
N ASP A 21 -16.89 3.26 14.92
CA ASP A 21 -16.20 3.54 13.65
C ASP A 21 -16.87 4.67 12.86
N LEU A 22 -18.19 4.83 13.02
CA LEU A 22 -18.99 5.77 12.22
C LEU A 22 -18.49 7.22 12.27
N PRO A 23 -18.15 7.81 13.43
CA PRO A 23 -17.67 9.18 13.46
C PRO A 23 -16.31 9.37 12.78
N LEU A 24 -15.44 8.35 12.80
CA LEU A 24 -14.18 8.38 12.05
C LEU A 24 -14.46 8.31 10.55
N LEU A 25 -15.33 7.38 10.14
CA LEU A 25 -15.73 7.21 8.75
C LEU A 25 -16.38 8.46 8.17
N ASP A 26 -17.24 9.14 8.92
CA ASP A 26 -17.90 10.38 8.47
C ASP A 26 -16.95 11.60 8.44
N GLY A 27 -15.76 11.50 9.03
CA GLY A 27 -14.77 12.57 9.05
C GLY A 27 -14.18 12.88 7.67
N ALA A 28 -13.94 14.16 7.39
CA ALA A 28 -13.38 14.61 6.12
C ALA A 28 -12.05 13.94 5.74
N PRO A 29 -11.08 13.72 6.68
CA PRO A 29 -9.83 13.05 6.34
C PRO A 29 -10.04 11.62 5.79
N VAL A 30 -10.98 10.85 6.35
CA VAL A 30 -11.28 9.48 5.89
C VAL A 30 -12.11 9.51 4.61
N GLN A 31 -13.11 10.42 4.50
CA GLN A 31 -13.91 10.56 3.29
C GLN A 31 -13.08 10.97 2.07
N ARG A 32 -11.99 11.73 2.26
CA ARG A 32 -11.04 12.08 1.19
C ARG A 32 -10.49 10.84 0.48
N LEU A 33 -10.31 9.72 1.17
CA LEU A 33 -9.78 8.48 0.59
C LEU A 33 -10.64 7.96 -0.58
N ARG A 34 -11.91 8.36 -0.68
CA ARG A 34 -12.79 8.03 -1.83
C ARG A 34 -12.30 8.62 -3.15
N SER A 35 -11.55 9.70 -3.07
CA SER A 35 -11.02 10.45 -4.22
C SER A 35 -9.54 10.14 -4.47
N ILE A 36 -9.02 9.08 -3.86
CA ILE A 36 -7.64 8.61 -4.03
C ILE A 36 -7.67 7.17 -4.50
N SER A 37 -7.29 6.94 -5.75
CA SER A 37 -7.22 5.59 -6.32
C SER A 37 -6.18 4.73 -5.61
N GLN A 38 -6.52 3.46 -5.37
CA GLN A 38 -5.60 2.49 -4.76
C GLN A 38 -4.34 2.26 -5.64
N LEU A 39 -4.54 2.21 -6.96
CA LEU A 39 -3.50 1.81 -7.91
C LEU A 39 -3.04 2.93 -8.86
N GLY A 40 -3.38 4.19 -8.60
CA GLY A 40 -2.96 5.33 -9.42
C GLY A 40 -3.35 5.18 -10.89
N LEU A 41 -2.40 5.36 -11.81
CA LEU A 41 -2.62 5.28 -13.26
C LEU A 41 -2.71 3.85 -13.81
N THR A 42 -2.85 2.84 -12.95
CA THR A 42 -3.03 1.45 -13.39
C THR A 42 -4.29 1.27 -14.24
N ASP A 43 -5.29 2.15 -14.11
CA ASP A 43 -6.49 2.19 -14.95
C ASP A 43 -6.20 2.36 -16.45
N ARG A 44 -5.01 2.85 -16.80
CA ARG A 44 -4.54 3.01 -18.19
C ARG A 44 -4.04 1.72 -18.82
N VAL A 45 -3.76 0.70 -18.00
CA VAL A 45 -3.39 -0.65 -18.43
C VAL A 45 -4.55 -1.62 -18.17
N TYR A 46 -5.15 -1.54 -16.98
CA TYR A 46 -6.26 -2.39 -16.53
C TYR A 46 -7.48 -1.50 -16.24
N PRO A 47 -8.43 -1.35 -17.19
CA PRO A 47 -9.53 -0.40 -17.05
C PRO A 47 -10.40 -0.55 -15.80
N GLY A 48 -10.42 -1.75 -15.21
CA GLY A 48 -11.15 -2.06 -13.97
C GLY A 48 -10.48 -1.56 -12.68
N ALA A 49 -9.23 -1.07 -12.72
CA ALA A 49 -8.49 -0.52 -11.58
C ALA A 49 -9.08 0.84 -11.12
N ARG A 50 -10.28 0.80 -10.54
CA ARG A 50 -11.08 1.99 -10.19
C ARG A 50 -11.41 2.10 -8.71
N HIS A 51 -11.05 1.11 -7.91
CA HIS A 51 -11.23 1.13 -6.46
C HIS A 51 -10.32 2.19 -5.82
N SER A 52 -10.82 2.78 -4.73
CA SER A 52 -10.13 3.81 -3.96
C SER A 52 -9.56 3.26 -2.67
N ARG A 53 -8.76 4.08 -1.99
CA ARG A 53 -8.23 3.79 -0.66
C ARG A 53 -9.32 3.68 0.40
N PHE A 54 -10.50 4.27 0.16
CA PHE A 54 -11.62 4.14 1.08
C PHE A 54 -12.17 2.70 1.13
N GLU A 55 -12.36 2.04 -0.03
CA GLU A 55 -12.79 0.63 -0.01
C GLU A 55 -11.71 -0.27 0.59
N HIS A 56 -10.44 0.03 0.32
CA HIS A 56 -9.32 -0.68 0.93
C HIS A 56 -9.30 -0.54 2.47
N ALA A 57 -9.43 0.67 3.01
CA ALA A 57 -9.46 0.90 4.46
C ALA A 57 -10.61 0.14 5.14
N LEU A 58 -11.79 0.09 4.51
CA LEU A 58 -12.92 -0.71 4.99
C LEU A 58 -12.63 -2.21 4.96
N GLY A 59 -12.05 -2.71 3.87
CA GLY A 59 -11.71 -4.12 3.74
C GLY A 59 -10.60 -4.55 4.70
N THR A 60 -9.60 -3.71 4.93
CA THR A 60 -8.55 -3.91 5.94
C THR A 60 -9.15 -3.98 7.35
N LEU A 61 -10.13 -3.12 7.66
CA LEU A 61 -10.90 -3.18 8.91
C LEU A 61 -11.66 -4.49 9.06
N GLU A 62 -12.32 -4.97 8.01
CA GLU A 62 -13.04 -6.25 8.02
C GLU A 62 -12.08 -7.43 8.22
N VAL A 63 -10.97 -7.49 7.49
CA VAL A 63 -9.98 -8.56 7.63
C VAL A 63 -9.36 -8.57 9.03
N ALA A 64 -8.99 -7.41 9.57
CA ALA A 64 -8.46 -7.29 10.93
C ALA A 64 -9.46 -7.77 12.00
N THR A 65 -10.75 -7.46 11.79
CA THR A 65 -11.85 -7.90 12.66
C THR A 65 -11.99 -9.42 12.62
N ARG A 66 -12.09 -10.00 11.42
CA ARG A 66 -12.23 -11.44 11.23
C ARG A 66 -11.03 -12.22 11.77
N LEU A 67 -9.81 -11.69 11.65
CA LEU A 67 -8.62 -12.29 12.25
C LEU A 67 -8.76 -12.42 13.77
N LEU A 68 -9.09 -11.32 14.44
CA LEU A 68 -9.25 -11.32 15.90
C LEU A 68 -10.41 -12.20 16.35
N GLU A 69 -11.56 -12.16 15.66
CA GLU A 69 -12.73 -12.97 15.99
C GLU A 69 -12.46 -14.46 15.82
N GLU A 70 -11.79 -14.86 14.72
CA GLU A 70 -11.40 -16.25 14.47
C GLU A 70 -10.39 -16.74 15.53
N MET A 71 -9.40 -15.91 15.87
CA MET A 71 -8.46 -16.22 16.95
C MET A 71 -9.17 -16.38 18.29
N ARG A 72 -10.10 -15.48 18.64
CA ARG A 72 -10.89 -15.58 19.87
C ARG A 72 -11.73 -16.87 19.88
N GLY A 73 -12.39 -17.20 18.77
CA GLY A 73 -13.23 -18.39 18.65
C GLY A 73 -12.43 -19.69 18.81
N ARG A 74 -11.23 -19.75 18.23
CA ARG A 74 -10.37 -20.93 18.25
C ARG A 74 -9.53 -21.07 19.52
N LEU A 75 -8.97 -19.97 20.02
CA LEU A 75 -8.03 -19.96 21.15
C LEU A 75 -8.72 -19.73 22.50
N GLY A 76 -9.89 -19.07 22.51
CA GLY A 76 -10.47 -18.48 23.71
C GLY A 76 -9.74 -17.20 24.16
N LEU A 77 -10.32 -16.48 25.12
CA LEU A 77 -9.72 -15.23 25.62
C LEU A 77 -8.38 -15.46 26.32
N ASP A 78 -8.25 -16.52 27.11
CA ASP A 78 -7.04 -16.79 27.89
C ASP A 78 -5.81 -16.92 26.99
N ARG A 79 -5.88 -17.79 25.97
CA ARG A 79 -4.73 -18.04 25.08
C ARG A 79 -4.48 -16.91 24.10
N LEU A 80 -5.50 -16.13 23.74
CA LEU A 80 -5.33 -14.95 22.90
C LEU A 80 -4.66 -13.79 23.65
N LEU A 81 -5.09 -13.52 24.89
CA LEU A 81 -4.70 -12.32 25.63
C LEU A 81 -3.46 -12.52 26.51
N ALA A 82 -3.21 -13.73 27.02
CA ALA A 82 -2.05 -14.00 27.88
C ALA A 82 -0.69 -13.65 27.23
N PRO A 83 -0.41 -14.03 25.96
CA PRO A 83 0.84 -13.63 25.30
C PRO A 83 0.97 -12.11 25.17
N LEU A 84 -0.15 -11.40 25.07
CA LEU A 84 -0.18 -9.94 24.95
C LEU A 84 0.05 -9.22 26.30
N GLY A 85 0.22 -9.98 27.39
CA GLY A 85 0.34 -9.43 28.75
C GLY A 85 -0.97 -8.83 29.26
N LEU A 86 -2.11 -9.25 28.72
CA LEU A 86 -3.43 -8.74 29.05
C LEU A 86 -4.21 -9.74 29.93
N VAL A 87 -5.04 -9.19 30.81
CA VAL A 87 -6.00 -9.99 31.59
C VAL A 87 -7.06 -10.56 30.64
N ALA A 88 -7.39 -11.84 30.80
CA ALA A 88 -8.37 -12.54 29.99
C ALA A 88 -9.81 -12.15 30.34
N ASP A 89 -10.22 -10.95 29.96
CA ASP A 89 -11.57 -10.44 30.17
C ASP A 89 -12.13 -9.76 28.90
N GLU A 90 -13.47 -9.61 28.87
CA GLU A 90 -14.17 -8.98 27.75
C GLU A 90 -13.76 -7.51 27.54
N ARG A 91 -13.31 -6.82 28.59
CA ARG A 91 -12.91 -5.42 28.50
C ARG A 91 -11.61 -5.27 27.71
N GLN A 92 -10.63 -6.13 27.96
CA GLN A 92 -9.37 -6.16 27.21
C GLN A 92 -9.58 -6.63 25.77
N TRP A 93 -10.46 -7.61 25.56
CA TRP A 93 -10.88 -8.02 24.22
C TRP A 93 -11.46 -6.85 23.42
N VAL A 94 -12.45 -6.14 23.97
CA VAL A 94 -13.10 -5.00 23.31
C VAL A 94 -12.08 -3.88 23.03
N ARG A 95 -11.17 -3.62 23.97
CA ARG A 95 -10.07 -2.66 23.77
C ARG A 95 -9.17 -3.06 22.60
N LEU A 96 -8.71 -4.31 22.55
CA LEU A 96 -7.82 -4.82 21.50
C LEU A 96 -8.49 -4.71 20.12
N LEU A 97 -9.76 -5.14 20.02
CA LEU A 97 -10.54 -5.09 18.80
C LEU A 97 -10.71 -3.66 18.28
N ARG A 98 -11.05 -2.72 19.14
CA ARG A 98 -11.21 -1.30 18.77
C ARG A 98 -9.92 -0.68 18.25
N ILE A 99 -8.81 -0.92 18.95
CA ILE A 99 -7.51 -0.41 18.51
C ILE A 99 -7.18 -0.99 17.13
N ALA A 100 -7.33 -2.29 16.92
CA ALA A 100 -7.05 -2.92 15.63
C ALA A 100 -7.93 -2.37 14.50
N ARG A 101 -9.24 -2.21 14.73
CA ARG A 101 -10.18 -1.64 13.75
C ARG A 101 -9.83 -0.20 13.37
N HIS A 102 -9.49 0.64 14.34
CA HIS A 102 -9.13 2.03 14.08
C HIS A 102 -7.76 2.17 13.42
N VAL A 103 -6.77 1.35 13.79
CA VAL A 103 -5.50 1.25 13.07
C VAL A 103 -5.75 0.83 11.62
N ALA A 104 -6.56 -0.19 11.40
CA ALA A 104 -6.93 -0.66 10.06
C ALA A 104 -7.62 0.41 9.21
N LEU A 105 -8.54 1.18 9.80
CA LEU A 105 -9.24 2.25 9.08
C LEU A 105 -8.32 3.43 8.73
N LEU A 106 -7.32 3.72 9.56
CA LEU A 106 -6.53 4.95 9.49
C LEU A 106 -5.10 4.77 8.97
N HIS A 107 -4.62 3.53 8.77
CA HIS A 107 -3.22 3.28 8.35
C HIS A 107 -2.83 4.03 7.07
N ASP A 108 -3.80 4.19 6.17
CA ASP A 108 -3.62 4.77 4.84
C ASP A 108 -4.00 6.26 4.74
N LEU A 109 -4.30 6.92 5.87
CA LEU A 109 -4.86 8.27 5.89
C LEU A 109 -3.98 9.32 5.20
N GLY A 110 -2.66 9.17 5.34
CA GLY A 110 -1.64 10.06 4.80
C GLY A 110 -1.25 9.80 3.34
N HIS A 111 -1.94 8.91 2.62
CA HIS A 111 -1.60 8.64 1.24
C HIS A 111 -1.90 9.81 0.30
N ALA A 112 -0.92 10.09 -0.56
CA ALA A 112 -1.00 11.09 -1.60
C ALA A 112 -1.89 10.62 -2.76
N PRO A 113 -2.42 11.56 -3.56
CA PRO A 113 -3.08 11.25 -4.82
C PRO A 113 -2.21 10.38 -5.73
N PHE A 114 -2.81 9.46 -6.47
CA PHE A 114 -2.12 8.45 -7.25
C PHE A 114 -1.16 7.56 -6.42
N SER A 115 -1.41 7.44 -5.11
CA SER A 115 -0.81 6.43 -4.25
C SER A 115 0.73 6.52 -4.18
N HIS A 116 1.44 5.40 -4.05
CA HIS A 116 2.90 5.33 -3.92
C HIS A 116 3.69 6.05 -5.04
N VAL A 117 3.06 6.31 -6.19
CA VAL A 117 3.73 6.99 -7.31
C VAL A 117 4.21 8.37 -6.88
N THR A 118 3.39 9.11 -6.14
CA THR A 118 3.67 10.51 -5.79
C THR A 118 4.20 10.66 -4.38
N GLU A 119 4.47 9.55 -3.69
CA GLU A 119 5.05 9.53 -2.35
C GLU A 119 6.42 10.21 -2.28
N GLN A 120 7.21 10.17 -3.37
CA GLN A 120 8.48 10.92 -3.48
C GLN A 120 8.30 12.44 -3.47
N LEU A 121 7.08 12.93 -3.67
CA LEU A 121 6.73 14.34 -3.62
C LEU A 121 6.14 14.73 -2.26
N LEU A 122 5.87 13.77 -1.37
CA LEU A 122 5.50 14.08 -0.01
C LEU A 122 6.67 14.78 0.71
N PRO A 123 6.37 15.58 1.74
CA PRO A 123 7.38 16.04 2.66
C PRO A 123 8.07 14.86 3.39
N ARG A 124 9.10 15.16 4.19
CA ARG A 124 9.92 14.14 4.87
C ARG A 124 9.03 13.09 5.57
N GLY A 125 9.51 11.84 5.61
CA GLY A 125 8.81 10.71 6.26
C GLY A 125 7.65 10.06 5.48
N GLY A 126 7.33 10.54 4.28
CA GLY A 126 6.39 9.86 3.39
C GLY A 126 4.95 9.85 3.90
N HIS A 127 4.17 8.84 3.50
CA HIS A 127 2.75 8.79 3.87
C HIS A 127 2.54 8.47 5.35
N GLU A 128 3.46 7.75 6.00
CA GLU A 128 3.35 7.37 7.42
C GLU A 128 3.43 8.61 8.34
N GLU A 129 4.37 9.53 8.06
CA GLU A 129 4.46 10.80 8.81
C GLU A 129 3.22 11.68 8.59
N MET A 130 2.72 11.73 7.34
CA MET A 130 1.46 12.44 7.04
C MET A 130 0.24 11.78 7.71
N THR A 131 0.20 10.45 7.80
CA THR A 131 -0.83 9.73 8.57
C THR A 131 -0.80 10.21 10.01
N CYS A 132 0.38 10.23 10.66
CA CYS A 132 0.54 10.69 12.04
C CYS A 132 0.05 12.14 12.21
N ALA A 133 0.39 13.03 11.30
CA ALA A 133 -0.06 14.42 11.34
C ALA A 133 -1.59 14.54 11.19
N LEU A 134 -2.20 13.75 10.31
CA LEU A 134 -3.66 13.73 10.11
C LEU A 134 -4.41 13.08 11.27
N LEU A 135 -3.76 12.26 12.11
CA LEU A 135 -4.38 11.77 13.35
C LEU A 135 -4.68 12.90 14.33
N GLU A 136 -4.01 14.05 14.23
CA GLU A 136 -4.29 15.23 15.05
C GLU A 136 -5.53 16.01 14.60
N ASP A 137 -6.03 15.77 13.38
CA ASP A 137 -7.24 16.42 12.88
C ASP A 137 -8.40 16.22 13.87
N PRO A 138 -9.14 17.28 14.26
CA PRO A 138 -10.23 17.16 15.23
C PRO A 138 -11.30 16.13 14.85
N GLN A 139 -11.55 15.90 13.56
CA GLN A 139 -12.51 14.90 13.07
C GLN A 139 -12.00 13.47 13.21
N VAL A 140 -10.71 13.27 13.47
CA VAL A 140 -10.06 11.96 13.70
C VAL A 140 -9.72 11.77 15.18
N ALA A 141 -9.07 12.76 15.80
CA ALA A 141 -8.65 12.72 17.19
C ALA A 141 -9.84 12.68 18.16
N ARG A 142 -10.87 13.53 17.96
CA ARG A 142 -11.98 13.66 18.91
C ARG A 142 -12.79 12.37 19.04
N PRO A 143 -13.21 11.69 17.95
CA PRO A 143 -13.90 10.41 18.05
C PRO A 143 -13.17 9.35 18.89
N MET A 144 -11.84 9.30 18.80
CA MET A 144 -11.04 8.36 19.58
C MET A 144 -10.89 8.80 21.04
N LYS A 145 -10.62 10.09 21.29
CA LYS A 145 -10.40 10.65 22.64
C LYS A 145 -11.64 10.52 23.54
N ILE A 146 -12.85 10.68 23.00
CA ILE A 146 -14.08 10.55 23.80
C ILE A 146 -14.36 9.10 24.27
N ARG A 147 -13.65 8.11 23.74
CA ARG A 147 -13.81 6.69 24.08
C ARG A 147 -12.89 6.22 25.20
N GLY A 148 -12.14 7.16 25.79
CA GLY A 148 -11.25 6.94 26.92
C GLY A 148 -9.79 7.24 26.58
N ASP A 149 -8.99 7.36 27.63
CA ASP A 149 -7.60 7.85 27.53
C ASP A 149 -6.62 6.85 26.92
N TYR A 150 -7.09 5.67 26.51
CA TYR A 150 -6.26 4.60 25.95
C TYR A 150 -6.26 4.57 24.42
N LEU A 151 -7.39 4.88 23.76
CA LEU A 151 -7.60 4.53 22.36
C LEU A 151 -6.74 5.39 21.44
N TYR A 152 -6.89 6.72 21.54
CA TYR A 152 -6.12 7.66 20.72
C TYR A 152 -4.60 7.47 20.86
N PRO A 153 -4.01 7.42 22.08
CA PRO A 153 -2.58 7.18 22.22
C PRO A 153 -2.14 5.82 21.66
N SER A 154 -2.95 4.77 21.82
CA SER A 154 -2.62 3.44 21.29
C SER A 154 -2.57 3.42 19.76
N VAL A 155 -3.56 4.04 19.10
CA VAL A 155 -3.63 4.11 17.63
C VAL A 155 -2.47 4.92 17.08
N VAL A 156 -2.18 6.10 17.65
CA VAL A 156 -1.02 6.93 17.26
C VAL A 156 0.27 6.13 17.38
N ARG A 157 0.51 5.49 18.52
CA ARG A 157 1.71 4.68 18.73
C ARG A 157 1.81 3.53 17.74
N VAL A 158 0.71 2.83 17.44
CA VAL A 158 0.73 1.73 16.47
C VAL A 158 1.05 2.23 15.06
N LEU A 159 0.52 3.38 14.66
CA LEU A 159 0.70 3.94 13.31
C LEU A 159 2.01 4.73 13.14
N ASP A 160 2.68 5.12 14.22
CA ASP A 160 3.98 5.79 14.15
C ASP A 160 5.12 4.79 13.90
N PRO A 161 5.73 4.78 12.70
CA PRO A 161 6.86 3.88 12.38
C PRO A 161 8.11 4.16 13.23
N ALA A 162 8.23 5.36 13.82
CA ALA A 162 9.34 5.73 14.68
C ALA A 162 9.24 5.11 16.08
N ASP A 163 8.04 4.78 16.57
CA ASP A 163 7.87 4.09 17.86
C ASP A 163 8.26 2.61 17.73
N ARG A 164 9.49 2.27 18.12
CA ARG A 164 9.99 0.88 18.14
C ARG A 164 9.72 0.16 19.47
N GLN A 165 9.25 0.88 20.48
CA GLN A 165 9.12 0.40 21.87
C GLN A 165 7.65 0.19 22.25
N LEU A 166 6.92 -0.53 21.41
CA LEU A 166 5.53 -0.89 21.67
C LEU A 166 5.41 -1.97 22.76
N PRO A 167 4.41 -1.84 23.67
CA PRO A 167 3.95 -2.95 24.51
C PRO A 167 3.49 -4.14 23.66
N ALA A 168 3.41 -5.33 24.26
CA ALA A 168 3.14 -6.58 23.54
C ALA A 168 1.82 -6.57 22.75
N ASP A 169 0.74 -6.04 23.33
CA ASP A 169 -0.57 -5.89 22.68
C ASP A 169 -0.51 -4.97 21.45
N LEU A 170 0.14 -3.81 21.56
CA LEU A 170 0.25 -2.86 20.44
C LEU A 170 1.20 -3.36 19.35
N ARG A 171 2.27 -4.04 19.72
CA ARG A 171 3.21 -4.69 18.77
C ARG A 171 2.50 -5.77 17.97
N PHE A 172 1.68 -6.58 18.65
CA PHE A 172 0.83 -7.56 18.00
C PHE A 172 -0.15 -6.90 17.03
N ILE A 173 -0.86 -5.84 17.44
CA ILE A 173 -1.78 -5.10 16.55
C ILE A 173 -1.04 -4.54 15.33
N ARG A 174 0.13 -3.90 15.51
CA ARG A 174 0.92 -3.40 14.38
C ARG A 174 1.23 -4.51 13.39
N SER A 175 1.63 -5.69 13.88
CA SER A 175 1.90 -6.85 13.01
C SER A 175 0.63 -7.45 12.39
N LEU A 176 -0.51 -7.40 13.08
CA LEU A 176 -1.80 -7.90 12.61
C LEU A 176 -2.38 -7.04 11.49
N VAL A 177 -2.19 -5.72 11.53
CA VAL A 177 -2.73 -4.80 10.54
C VAL A 177 -1.69 -4.46 9.47
N CYS A 178 -0.57 -3.86 9.87
CA CYS A 178 0.46 -3.30 8.99
C CYS A 178 1.63 -4.28 8.73
N GLY A 179 1.59 -5.46 9.35
CA GLY A 179 2.67 -6.44 9.24
C GLY A 179 2.71 -7.16 7.89
N ARG A 180 3.70 -8.04 7.74
CA ARG A 180 4.00 -8.67 6.44
C ARG A 180 2.94 -9.64 5.94
N PHE A 181 2.19 -10.19 6.87
CA PHE A 181 0.98 -10.99 6.66
C PHE A 181 -0.21 -10.30 7.33
N GLY A 182 -0.19 -8.97 7.44
CA GLY A 182 -1.23 -8.20 8.08
C GLY A 182 -2.47 -8.03 7.20
N ALA A 183 -3.54 -7.54 7.81
CA ALA A 183 -4.83 -7.28 7.18
C ALA A 183 -4.75 -6.36 5.95
N ASP A 184 -3.86 -5.36 5.97
CA ASP A 184 -3.63 -4.45 4.83
C ASP A 184 -3.29 -5.26 3.56
N ARG A 185 -2.25 -6.09 3.65
CA ARG A 185 -1.79 -6.93 2.53
C ARG A 185 -2.84 -7.94 2.08
N MET A 186 -3.56 -8.52 3.04
CA MET A 186 -4.62 -9.47 2.70
C MET A 186 -5.74 -8.80 1.91
N ASP A 187 -6.17 -7.60 2.29
CA ASP A 187 -7.20 -6.87 1.55
C ASP A 187 -6.69 -6.47 0.17
N TYR A 188 -5.59 -5.72 0.07
CA TYR A 188 -5.23 -5.15 -1.23
C TYR A 188 -4.91 -6.24 -2.25
N LEU A 189 -4.31 -7.36 -1.86
CA LEU A 189 -4.01 -8.45 -2.81
C LEU A 189 -5.29 -9.01 -3.44
N LEU A 190 -6.30 -9.28 -2.62
CA LEU A 190 -7.60 -9.78 -3.08
C LEU A 190 -8.36 -8.71 -3.86
N ARG A 191 -8.40 -7.49 -3.34
CA ARG A 191 -9.10 -6.34 -3.92
C ARG A 191 -8.53 -5.96 -5.28
N ASP A 192 -7.22 -5.84 -5.37
CA ASP A 192 -6.53 -5.54 -6.62
C ASP A 192 -6.79 -6.66 -7.63
N SER A 193 -6.63 -7.93 -7.22
CA SER A 193 -6.89 -9.06 -8.12
C SER A 193 -8.31 -9.00 -8.70
N GLN A 194 -9.31 -8.75 -7.84
CA GLN A 194 -10.71 -8.65 -8.25
C GLN A 194 -10.96 -7.44 -9.15
N GLY A 195 -10.52 -6.24 -8.75
CA GLY A 195 -10.73 -5.00 -9.50
C GLY A 195 -10.05 -5.02 -10.87
N LEU A 196 -8.91 -5.69 -10.98
CA LEU A 196 -8.17 -5.86 -12.24
C LEU A 196 -8.70 -7.00 -13.12
N GLY A 197 -9.51 -7.91 -12.57
CA GLY A 197 -9.96 -9.11 -13.27
C GLY A 197 -8.86 -10.16 -13.49
N VAL A 198 -7.84 -10.18 -12.62
CA VAL A 198 -6.71 -11.13 -12.68
C VAL A 198 -6.82 -12.14 -11.53
N GLN A 199 -6.13 -13.27 -11.62
CA GLN A 199 -6.10 -14.28 -10.55
C GLN A 199 -4.78 -14.25 -9.73
N TYR A 200 -3.88 -13.34 -10.07
CA TYR A 200 -2.53 -13.28 -9.49
C TYR A 200 -2.52 -12.97 -8.00
N GLY A 201 -3.51 -12.24 -7.47
CA GLY A 201 -3.56 -11.85 -6.05
C GLY A 201 -4.40 -12.77 -5.17
N GLN A 202 -4.92 -13.88 -5.71
CA GLN A 202 -5.78 -14.80 -4.95
C GLN A 202 -4.96 -15.75 -4.07
N PHE A 203 -5.44 -15.95 -2.85
CA PHE A 203 -4.93 -16.93 -1.88
C PHE A 203 -6.07 -17.38 -0.95
N ASP A 204 -5.84 -18.44 -0.18
CA ASP A 204 -6.84 -19.01 0.73
C ASP A 204 -6.92 -18.19 2.03
N LEU A 205 -7.64 -17.07 1.96
CA LEU A 205 -7.89 -16.20 3.12
C LEU A 205 -8.55 -16.97 4.28
N PRO A 206 -9.64 -17.77 4.10
CA PRO A 206 -10.21 -18.55 5.19
C PRO A 206 -9.19 -19.43 5.93
N ARG A 207 -8.28 -20.09 5.21
CA ARG A 207 -7.23 -20.89 5.85
C ARG A 207 -6.21 -20.04 6.59
N ILE A 208 -5.82 -18.89 6.06
CA ILE A 208 -4.94 -17.96 6.77
C ILE A 208 -5.59 -17.45 8.07
N LEU A 209 -6.85 -17.00 8.00
CA LEU A 209 -7.61 -16.53 9.17
C LEU A 209 -7.62 -17.59 10.28
N HIS A 210 -7.86 -18.84 9.91
CA HIS A 210 -7.95 -19.96 10.85
C HIS A 210 -6.62 -20.36 11.49
N THR A 211 -5.48 -19.99 10.90
CA THR A 211 -4.15 -20.51 11.30
C THR A 211 -3.22 -19.47 11.90
N LEU A 212 -3.56 -18.17 11.82
CA LEU A 212 -2.79 -17.11 12.46
C LEU A 212 -3.09 -17.00 13.97
N GLN A 213 -2.08 -16.62 14.74
CA GLN A 213 -2.14 -16.45 16.20
C GLN A 213 -1.03 -15.52 16.72
N PRO A 214 -1.14 -15.01 17.96
CA PRO A 214 -0.01 -14.38 18.65
C PRO A 214 1.11 -15.40 18.90
N ILE A 215 2.35 -15.06 18.53
CA ILE A 215 3.55 -15.85 18.79
C ILE A 215 4.59 -14.96 19.48
N GLU A 216 5.16 -15.45 20.57
CA GLU A 216 6.29 -14.81 21.23
C GLU A 216 7.58 -15.07 20.44
N THR A 217 8.30 -13.98 20.14
CA THR A 217 9.57 -14.00 19.41
C THR A 217 10.64 -13.25 20.20
N ALA A 218 11.89 -13.33 19.77
CA ALA A 218 12.99 -12.57 20.38
C ALA A 218 12.73 -11.04 20.43
N ASP A 219 11.92 -10.52 19.51
CA ASP A 219 11.58 -9.09 19.41
C ASP A 219 10.23 -8.74 20.07
N GLY A 220 9.66 -9.67 20.83
CA GLY A 220 8.34 -9.58 21.46
C GLY A 220 7.24 -10.28 20.66
N VAL A 221 6.00 -10.17 21.16
CA VAL A 221 4.85 -10.85 20.56
C VAL A 221 4.43 -10.22 19.25
N ARG A 222 4.20 -11.06 18.25
CA ARG A 222 3.81 -10.70 16.88
C ARG A 222 2.78 -11.68 16.34
N LEU A 223 2.15 -11.31 15.23
CA LEU A 223 1.37 -12.21 14.40
C LEU A 223 2.29 -13.30 13.84
N GLY A 224 1.94 -14.55 14.09
CA GLY A 224 2.59 -15.72 13.52
C GLY A 224 1.55 -16.75 13.10
N ILE A 225 2.01 -17.85 12.52
CA ILE A 225 1.15 -18.89 11.93
C ILE A 225 1.46 -20.26 12.52
N GLU A 226 0.45 -21.08 12.74
CA GLU A 226 0.68 -22.48 13.09
C GLU A 226 1.20 -23.28 11.88
N ARG A 227 1.91 -24.37 12.14
CA ARG A 227 2.47 -25.24 11.09
C ARG A 227 1.44 -25.68 10.04
N GLY A 228 0.19 -25.90 10.45
CA GLY A 228 -0.93 -26.25 9.56
C GLY A 228 -1.31 -25.16 8.55
N GLY A 229 -0.89 -23.92 8.75
CA GLY A 229 -1.17 -22.78 7.87
C GLY A 229 -0.08 -22.47 6.85
N VAL A 230 1.07 -23.17 6.89
CA VAL A 230 2.25 -22.84 6.05
C VAL A 230 1.91 -22.78 4.56
N LEU A 231 1.16 -23.75 4.02
CA LEU A 231 0.78 -23.74 2.59
C LEU A 231 -0.09 -22.54 2.21
N ALA A 232 -0.96 -22.07 3.11
CA ALA A 232 -1.78 -20.88 2.85
C ALA A 232 -0.92 -19.61 2.86
N ALA A 233 0.04 -19.52 3.79
CA ALA A 233 1.03 -18.44 3.81
C ALA A 233 1.93 -18.44 2.55
N GLU A 234 2.36 -19.62 2.08
CA GLU A 234 3.06 -19.76 0.80
C GLU A 234 2.23 -19.22 -0.37
N GLY A 235 0.92 -19.56 -0.39
CA GLY A 235 -0.02 -19.06 -1.39
C GLY A 235 -0.14 -17.54 -1.39
N MET A 236 -0.24 -16.90 -0.22
CA MET A 236 -0.25 -15.43 -0.11
C MET A 236 1.06 -14.81 -0.59
N GLN A 237 2.20 -15.43 -0.31
CA GLN A 237 3.50 -14.96 -0.80
C GLN A 237 3.66 -15.10 -2.31
N TRP A 238 3.16 -16.19 -2.88
CA TRP A 238 3.08 -16.37 -4.32
C TRP A 238 2.17 -15.32 -4.95
N ALA A 239 1.03 -15.04 -4.33
CA ALA A 239 0.09 -14.04 -4.78
C ALA A 239 0.73 -12.64 -4.81
N ARG A 240 1.43 -12.27 -3.73
CA ARG A 240 2.20 -11.03 -3.65
C ARG A 240 3.27 -10.96 -4.74
N PHE A 241 4.08 -12.01 -4.89
CA PHE A 241 5.11 -12.08 -5.93
C PHE A 241 4.53 -11.88 -7.34
N SER A 242 3.41 -12.54 -7.63
CA SER A 242 2.73 -12.48 -8.92
C SER A 242 2.13 -11.10 -9.17
N MET A 243 1.48 -10.48 -8.18
CA MET A 243 0.94 -9.12 -8.29
C MET A 243 2.03 -8.07 -8.55
N PHE A 244 3.16 -8.16 -7.85
CA PHE A 244 4.28 -7.24 -8.11
C PHE A 244 4.83 -7.39 -9.53
N THR A 245 5.12 -8.62 -9.95
CA THR A 245 5.76 -8.87 -11.25
C THR A 245 4.84 -8.61 -12.45
N GLN A 246 3.54 -8.91 -12.34
CA GLN A 246 2.59 -8.79 -13.45
C GLN A 246 1.84 -7.46 -13.50
N VAL A 247 1.58 -6.84 -12.35
CA VAL A 247 0.74 -5.65 -12.25
C VAL A 247 1.56 -4.44 -11.84
N TYR A 248 2.11 -4.43 -10.62
CA TYR A 248 2.73 -3.21 -10.06
C TYR A 248 3.98 -2.79 -10.84
N PHE A 249 4.70 -3.75 -11.41
CA PHE A 249 5.87 -3.54 -12.26
C PHE A 249 5.58 -3.56 -13.76
N HIS A 250 4.30 -3.52 -14.17
CA HIS A 250 3.95 -3.48 -15.57
C HIS A 250 4.58 -2.24 -16.26
N HIS A 251 5.44 -2.49 -17.25
CA HIS A 251 6.24 -1.45 -17.93
C HIS A 251 5.44 -0.22 -18.39
N THR A 252 4.24 -0.41 -18.96
CA THR A 252 3.38 0.72 -19.39
C THR A 252 2.89 1.56 -18.20
N ARG A 253 2.62 0.93 -17.05
CA ARG A 253 2.21 1.64 -15.83
C ARG A 253 3.39 2.42 -15.26
N ARG A 254 4.58 1.82 -15.22
CA ARG A 254 5.80 2.47 -14.70
C ARG A 254 6.22 3.72 -15.48
N ILE A 255 6.13 3.71 -16.81
CA ILE A 255 6.43 4.92 -17.60
C ILE A 255 5.39 6.02 -17.42
N LEU A 256 4.12 5.66 -17.23
CA LEU A 256 3.06 6.61 -16.90
C LEU A 256 3.28 7.25 -15.52
N ASP A 257 3.69 6.46 -14.54
CA ASP A 257 4.07 6.95 -13.21
C ASP A 257 5.20 7.97 -13.30
N ARG A 258 6.20 7.72 -14.15
CA ARG A 258 7.31 8.66 -14.36
C ARG A 258 6.84 9.98 -14.97
N HIS A 259 5.97 9.93 -15.98
CA HIS A 259 5.36 11.13 -16.55
C HIS A 259 4.53 11.89 -15.53
N LEU A 260 3.81 11.19 -14.66
CA LEU A 260 3.03 11.84 -13.61
C LEU A 260 3.94 12.56 -12.61
N LEU A 261 5.04 11.94 -12.19
CA LEU A 261 6.03 12.56 -11.31
C LEU A 261 6.63 13.82 -11.93
N ASP A 262 7.06 13.75 -13.20
CA ASP A 262 7.66 14.89 -13.89
C ASP A 262 6.62 16.02 -14.12
N PHE A 263 5.37 15.68 -14.43
CA PHE A 263 4.25 16.63 -14.46
C PHE A 263 4.03 17.33 -13.12
N LEU A 264 3.91 16.57 -12.02
CA LEU A 264 3.62 17.12 -10.71
C LEU A 264 4.77 17.97 -10.17
N ARG A 265 6.03 17.61 -10.43
CA ARG A 265 7.19 18.45 -10.10
C ARG A 265 7.14 19.82 -10.78
N ALA A 266 6.59 19.89 -11.99
CA ALA A 266 6.46 21.13 -12.74
C ALA A 266 5.27 21.99 -12.29
N VAL A 267 4.21 21.39 -11.76
CA VAL A 267 2.94 22.06 -11.46
C VAL A 267 2.75 22.37 -9.97
N ILE A 268 3.25 21.51 -9.08
CA ILE A 268 3.16 21.74 -7.64
C ILE A 268 4.21 22.78 -7.24
N PRO A 269 3.87 23.81 -6.45
CA PRO A 269 4.86 24.75 -5.92
C PRO A 269 6.02 24.01 -5.22
N LEU A 270 7.26 24.41 -5.51
CA LEU A 270 8.48 23.75 -5.01
C LEU A 270 8.63 22.27 -5.41
N GLY A 271 7.76 21.76 -6.29
CA GLY A 271 7.75 20.38 -6.76
C GLY A 271 7.38 19.35 -5.70
N ARG A 272 6.74 19.74 -4.60
CA ARG A 272 6.38 18.87 -3.46
C ARG A 272 5.04 19.24 -2.85
N TYR A 273 4.33 18.24 -2.32
CA TYR A 273 3.09 18.48 -1.59
C TYR A 273 3.32 19.30 -0.32
N PRO A 274 2.32 20.06 0.15
CA PRO A 274 2.43 20.86 1.36
C PRO A 274 2.73 20.03 2.62
N ASP A 275 3.54 20.59 3.53
CA ASP A 275 3.78 20.04 4.87
C ASP A 275 2.53 20.15 5.77
N SER A 276 1.75 21.21 5.60
CA SER A 276 0.54 21.45 6.40
C SER A 276 -0.54 20.41 6.08
N PRO A 277 -1.04 19.64 7.07
CA PRO A 277 -2.12 18.68 6.85
C PRO A 277 -3.38 19.31 6.26
N GLU A 278 -3.69 20.56 6.60
CA GLU A 278 -4.86 21.27 6.08
C GLU A 278 -4.74 21.56 4.58
N GLU A 279 -3.56 22.02 4.13
CA GLU A 279 -3.31 22.29 2.72
C GLU A 279 -3.16 20.99 1.91
N TYR A 280 -2.51 20.00 2.51
CA TYR A 280 -2.30 18.68 1.95
C TYR A 280 -3.64 17.99 1.61
N GLN A 281 -4.61 18.04 2.52
CA GLN A 281 -5.93 17.43 2.33
C GLN A 281 -6.70 17.97 1.11
N ARG A 282 -6.32 19.14 0.58
CA ARG A 282 -6.91 19.72 -0.64
C ARG A 282 -6.41 19.06 -1.94
N TRP A 283 -5.51 18.09 -1.86
CA TRP A 283 -4.98 17.35 -2.99
C TRP A 283 -5.60 15.95 -3.06
N ASP A 284 -6.22 15.65 -4.20
CA ASP A 284 -6.86 14.37 -4.55
C ASP A 284 -6.66 14.06 -6.05
N ASP A 285 -7.06 12.87 -6.49
CA ASP A 285 -6.92 12.48 -7.90
C ASP A 285 -7.75 13.38 -8.83
N PRO A 286 -9.02 13.76 -8.53
CA PRO A 286 -9.79 14.69 -9.34
C PRO A 286 -9.11 16.03 -9.60
N ARG A 287 -8.49 16.64 -8.57
CA ARG A 287 -7.76 17.90 -8.72
C ARG A 287 -6.61 17.76 -9.70
N ILE A 288 -5.77 16.73 -9.54
CA ILE A 288 -4.63 16.49 -10.44
C ILE A 288 -5.12 16.16 -11.85
N HIS A 289 -6.22 15.42 -11.98
CA HIS A 289 -6.82 15.18 -13.28
C HIS A 289 -7.26 16.48 -13.96
N GLY A 290 -7.87 17.41 -13.21
CA GLY A 290 -8.20 18.75 -13.70
C GLY A 290 -6.97 19.53 -14.16
N LEU A 291 -5.87 19.47 -13.40
CA LEU A 291 -4.60 20.09 -13.78
C LEU A 291 -4.02 19.49 -15.07
N LEU A 292 -4.05 18.16 -15.22
CA LEU A 292 -3.63 17.48 -16.45
C LEU A 292 -4.46 17.95 -17.65
N GLN A 293 -5.78 18.05 -17.50
CA GLN A 293 -6.66 18.53 -18.57
C GLN A 293 -6.39 19.98 -18.96
N GLN A 294 -6.10 20.85 -17.99
CA GLN A 294 -5.72 22.25 -18.25
C GLN A 294 -4.39 22.33 -18.99
N ALA A 295 -3.37 21.59 -18.53
CA ALA A 295 -2.05 21.58 -19.15
C ALA A 295 -2.07 21.02 -20.58
N VAL A 296 -2.94 20.08 -20.91
CA VAL A 296 -3.12 19.61 -22.30
C VAL A 296 -3.62 20.72 -23.23
N ARG A 297 -4.45 21.64 -22.74
CA ARG A 297 -5.06 22.71 -23.56
C ARG A 297 -4.10 23.87 -23.82
N ASP A 298 -3.17 24.12 -22.91
CA ASP A 298 -2.19 25.19 -23.02
C ASP A 298 -0.79 24.63 -23.31
N ARG A 299 -0.28 24.88 -24.51
CA ARG A 299 1.06 24.42 -24.93
C ARG A 299 2.20 25.10 -24.16
N GLY A 300 1.95 26.25 -23.56
CA GLY A 300 2.91 26.97 -22.72
C GLY A 300 2.88 26.55 -21.24
N ALA A 301 1.88 25.75 -20.83
CA ALA A 301 1.75 25.36 -19.44
C ALA A 301 2.88 24.41 -18.99
N PRO A 302 3.37 24.55 -17.74
CA PRO A 302 4.29 23.58 -17.15
C PRO A 302 3.73 22.16 -17.24
N GLY A 303 4.57 21.21 -17.66
CA GLY A 303 4.16 19.80 -17.78
C GLY A 303 3.24 19.45 -18.96
N HIS A 304 3.00 20.36 -19.93
CA HIS A 304 2.14 20.11 -21.10
C HIS A 304 2.43 18.76 -21.81
N LEU A 305 3.71 18.45 -22.04
CA LEU A 305 4.11 17.22 -22.74
C LEU A 305 3.76 15.97 -21.93
N ASP A 306 4.04 15.97 -20.62
CA ASP A 306 3.72 14.85 -19.73
C ASP A 306 2.22 14.65 -19.58
N ALA A 307 1.45 15.75 -19.51
CA ALA A 307 -0.01 15.70 -19.52
C ALA A 307 -0.54 15.06 -20.82
N CYS A 308 0.01 15.42 -21.97
CA CYS A 308 -0.34 14.79 -23.25
C CYS A 308 0.05 13.30 -23.29
N ARG A 309 1.22 12.95 -22.75
CA ARG A 309 1.71 11.56 -22.68
C ARG A 309 0.76 10.67 -21.88
N ILE A 310 0.25 11.19 -20.76
CA ILE A 310 -0.69 10.50 -19.88
C ILE A 310 -2.10 10.44 -20.50
N LEU A 311 -2.69 11.58 -20.87
CA LEU A 311 -4.11 11.64 -21.27
C LEU A 311 -4.38 11.17 -22.70
N HIS A 312 -3.40 11.26 -23.61
CA HIS A 312 -3.58 10.90 -25.03
C HIS A 312 -2.82 9.64 -25.45
N ARG A 313 -2.34 8.83 -24.50
CA ARG A 313 -1.58 7.59 -24.77
C ARG A 313 -0.35 7.82 -25.66
N LYS A 314 0.28 8.98 -25.49
CA LYS A 314 1.51 9.39 -26.18
C LYS A 314 2.77 9.14 -25.33
N HIS A 315 2.65 8.34 -24.27
CA HIS A 315 3.76 7.93 -23.41
C HIS A 315 4.86 7.22 -24.20
N HIS A 316 6.07 7.21 -23.64
CA HIS A 316 7.20 6.48 -24.24
C HIS A 316 6.89 4.98 -24.34
N ARG A 317 7.52 4.31 -25.30
CA ARG A 317 7.38 2.87 -25.52
C ARG A 317 8.60 2.16 -24.98
N ALA A 318 8.40 1.06 -24.25
CA ALA A 318 9.50 0.22 -23.79
C ALA A 318 10.25 -0.35 -25.00
N THR A 319 11.57 -0.34 -24.93
CA THR A 319 12.43 -1.09 -25.85
C THR A 319 12.48 -2.56 -25.45
N ASP A 320 12.99 -3.41 -26.34
CA ASP A 320 13.24 -4.82 -26.04
C ASP A 320 14.42 -5.02 -25.06
N GLU A 321 15.22 -3.97 -24.85
CA GLU A 321 16.36 -3.97 -23.94
C GLU A 321 15.90 -4.00 -22.47
N ILE A 322 16.31 -5.06 -21.76
CA ILE A 322 16.14 -5.24 -20.31
C ILE A 322 17.52 -5.47 -19.73
N VAL A 323 17.83 -4.71 -18.69
CA VAL A 323 19.07 -4.84 -17.92
C VAL A 323 18.74 -5.47 -16.58
N GLU A 324 19.44 -6.54 -16.20
CA GLU A 324 19.38 -7.12 -14.86
C GLU A 324 20.73 -6.97 -14.18
N GLY A 325 20.72 -6.76 -12.86
CA GLY A 325 21.94 -6.61 -12.06
C GLY A 325 21.76 -7.18 -10.66
N GLU A 326 22.84 -7.20 -9.88
CA GLU A 326 22.83 -7.69 -8.50
C GLU A 326 22.38 -6.58 -7.53
N SER A 327 22.51 -5.31 -7.91
CA SER A 327 22.08 -4.14 -7.14
C SER A 327 21.30 -3.14 -7.99
N VAL A 328 20.51 -2.27 -7.34
CA VAL A 328 19.77 -1.20 -8.04
C VAL A 328 20.76 -0.19 -8.64
N GLU A 329 21.82 0.12 -7.91
CA GLU A 329 22.87 1.08 -8.29
C GLU A 329 23.61 0.65 -9.56
N GLU A 330 23.92 -0.65 -9.68
CA GLU A 330 24.53 -1.23 -10.88
C GLU A 330 23.62 -1.08 -12.11
N VAL A 331 22.34 -1.44 -11.97
CA VAL A 331 21.36 -1.32 -13.06
C VAL A 331 21.15 0.14 -13.47
N VAL A 332 21.09 1.06 -12.51
CA VAL A 332 21.02 2.51 -12.78
C VAL A 332 22.22 2.96 -13.62
N GLY A 333 23.44 2.57 -13.22
CA GLY A 333 24.66 2.95 -13.93
C GLY A 333 24.66 2.52 -15.40
N TRP A 334 24.29 1.27 -15.68
CA TRP A 334 24.23 0.77 -17.06
C TRP A 334 23.15 1.49 -17.89
N LEU A 335 21.99 1.75 -17.30
CA LEU A 335 20.92 2.45 -18.00
C LEU A 335 21.26 3.91 -18.30
N ASP A 336 21.94 4.61 -17.38
CA ASP A 336 22.37 5.99 -17.58
C ASP A 336 23.39 6.09 -18.73
N GLU A 337 24.38 5.19 -18.76
CA GLU A 337 25.32 5.09 -19.88
C GLU A 337 24.59 4.82 -21.20
N ARG A 338 23.63 3.91 -21.18
CA ARG A 338 22.88 3.54 -22.38
C ARG A 338 21.97 4.65 -22.88
N VAL A 339 21.30 5.37 -21.99
CA VAL A 339 20.52 6.58 -22.31
C VAL A 339 21.41 7.65 -22.94
N ALA A 340 22.62 7.87 -22.41
CA ALA A 340 23.58 8.81 -22.97
C ALA A 340 24.04 8.40 -24.39
N GLN A 341 24.33 7.12 -24.61
CA GLN A 341 24.69 6.58 -25.93
C GLN A 341 23.55 6.79 -26.95
N LEU A 342 22.30 6.49 -26.58
CA LEU A 342 21.15 6.67 -27.47
C LEU A 342 20.99 8.14 -27.88
N ARG A 343 21.07 9.07 -26.92
CA ARG A 343 21.01 10.52 -27.20
C ARG A 343 22.16 10.99 -28.11
N ALA A 344 23.36 10.45 -27.93
CA ALA A 344 24.51 10.79 -28.78
C ALA A 344 24.36 10.21 -30.20
N SER A 345 23.76 9.04 -30.35
CA SER A 345 23.59 8.37 -31.64
C SER A 345 22.50 9.01 -32.51
N ASP A 346 21.40 9.47 -31.91
CA ASP A 346 20.29 10.13 -32.60
C ASP A 346 19.66 11.18 -31.68
N PRO A 347 19.97 12.48 -31.89
CA PRO A 347 19.41 13.59 -31.11
C PRO A 347 17.89 13.73 -31.20
N SER A 348 17.23 13.04 -32.14
CA SER A 348 15.77 12.99 -32.24
C SER A 348 15.14 11.96 -31.31
N LEU A 349 15.92 11.17 -30.58
CA LEU A 349 15.40 10.27 -29.56
C LEU A 349 15.24 10.99 -28.23
N ASP A 350 14.14 10.70 -27.55
CA ASP A 350 13.89 11.06 -26.14
C ASP A 350 13.91 9.77 -25.31
N PRO A 351 15.08 9.24 -24.92
CA PRO A 351 15.17 8.06 -24.09
C PRO A 351 15.01 8.41 -22.61
N MET A 352 14.26 7.55 -21.90
CA MET A 352 14.06 7.55 -20.45
C MET A 352 14.33 6.16 -19.90
N ALA A 353 14.96 6.07 -18.74
CA ALA A 353 15.17 4.81 -18.03
C ALA A 353 14.26 4.72 -16.80
N ASP A 354 13.86 3.50 -16.46
CA ASP A 354 13.22 3.19 -15.18
C ASP A 354 13.76 1.86 -14.64
N VAL A 355 13.92 1.81 -13.32
CA VAL A 355 14.51 0.70 -12.58
C VAL A 355 13.47 0.16 -11.61
N VAL A 356 13.34 -1.15 -11.63
CA VAL A 356 12.50 -1.94 -10.75
C VAL A 356 13.39 -2.55 -9.67
N ALA A 357 13.20 -2.07 -8.45
CA ALA A 357 13.75 -2.72 -7.26
C ALA A 357 12.94 -3.99 -6.93
N PRO A 358 13.53 -4.95 -6.20
CA PRO A 358 12.79 -6.09 -5.67
C PRO A 358 11.57 -5.63 -4.85
N PRO A 359 10.45 -6.38 -4.84
CA PRO A 359 9.29 -5.99 -4.05
C PRO A 359 9.65 -5.75 -2.58
N PRO A 360 9.16 -4.66 -1.95
CA PRO A 360 9.41 -4.38 -0.55
C PRO A 360 9.05 -5.59 0.32
N ASP A 361 9.86 -5.88 1.33
CA ASP A 361 9.67 -7.00 2.26
C ASP A 361 9.51 -8.40 1.65
N LEU A 362 9.81 -8.65 0.36
CA LEU A 362 9.65 -9.99 -0.21
C LEU A 362 10.53 -11.01 0.53
N ALA A 363 11.81 -10.67 0.69
CA ALA A 363 12.75 -11.49 1.46
C ALA A 363 12.34 -11.54 2.94
N ALA A 364 11.88 -10.42 3.46
CA ALA A 364 11.60 -10.30 4.88
C ALA A 364 10.27 -10.96 5.30
N SER A 365 9.38 -11.27 4.34
CA SER A 365 8.21 -12.12 4.57
C SER A 365 8.57 -13.58 4.83
N ALA A 366 9.82 -13.97 4.53
CA ALA A 366 10.39 -15.23 5.01
C ALA A 366 10.51 -15.29 6.54
N GLU A 367 10.42 -14.15 7.23
CA GLU A 367 10.56 -14.03 8.69
C GLU A 367 9.23 -14.19 9.45
N LEU A 368 8.12 -14.52 8.78
CA LEU A 368 6.87 -14.83 9.48
C LEU A 368 7.13 -15.94 10.51
N PRO A 369 6.88 -15.70 11.82
CA PRO A 369 7.08 -16.73 12.84
C PRO A 369 6.10 -17.88 12.61
N VAL A 370 6.62 -19.10 12.55
CA VAL A 370 5.83 -20.32 12.46
C VAL A 370 5.97 -21.08 13.77
N ASP A 371 4.84 -21.38 14.42
CA ASP A 371 4.79 -22.34 15.51
C ASP A 371 4.88 -23.76 14.93
N ASP A 372 6.06 -24.36 15.07
CA ASP A 372 6.38 -25.69 14.56
C ASP A 372 6.32 -26.77 15.66
N GLY A 373 5.47 -26.56 16.67
CA GLY A 373 5.26 -27.50 17.77
C GLY A 373 6.57 -27.81 18.50
N ASP A 374 6.94 -29.09 18.57
CA ASP A 374 8.13 -29.56 19.30
C ASP A 374 9.45 -28.97 18.78
N ARG A 375 9.46 -28.44 17.54
CA ARG A 375 10.65 -27.82 16.94
C ARG A 375 10.79 -26.33 17.27
N GLY A 376 9.85 -25.78 18.06
CA GLY A 376 9.82 -24.39 18.46
C GLY A 376 9.40 -23.43 17.35
N ILE A 377 9.66 -22.14 17.57
CA ILE A 377 9.30 -21.08 16.62
C ILE A 377 10.41 -20.93 15.57
N ARG A 378 10.05 -21.03 14.29
CA ARG A 378 11.00 -20.89 13.17
C ARG A 378 10.46 -19.95 12.09
N PRO A 379 11.32 -19.21 11.37
CA PRO A 379 10.90 -18.41 10.22
C PRO A 379 10.25 -19.25 9.10
N LEU A 380 9.21 -18.72 8.46
CA LEU A 380 8.55 -19.37 7.32
C LEU A 380 9.53 -19.77 6.20
N GLY A 381 10.54 -18.95 5.91
CA GLY A 381 11.52 -19.25 4.86
C GLY A 381 12.45 -20.43 5.15
N GLU A 382 12.60 -20.83 6.41
CA GLU A 382 13.35 -22.04 6.79
C GLU A 382 12.50 -23.30 6.64
N ILE A 383 11.17 -23.15 6.67
CA ILE A 383 10.22 -24.25 6.55
C ILE A 383 9.78 -24.44 5.10
N SER A 384 9.56 -23.34 4.39
CA SER A 384 9.06 -23.29 3.02
C SER A 384 10.20 -23.27 2.01
N ALA A 385 10.28 -24.31 1.17
CA ALA A 385 11.21 -24.36 0.05
C ALA A 385 10.92 -23.29 -1.02
N LEU A 386 9.67 -22.82 -1.10
CA LEU A 386 9.23 -21.79 -2.05
C LEU A 386 9.61 -20.39 -1.54
N VAL A 387 9.09 -20.00 -0.37
CA VAL A 387 9.25 -18.63 0.17
C VAL A 387 10.71 -18.32 0.44
N GLY A 388 11.49 -19.30 0.93
CA GLY A 388 12.92 -19.15 1.12
C GLY A 388 13.71 -18.80 -0.15
N ARG A 389 13.15 -19.06 -1.34
CA ARG A 389 13.81 -18.86 -2.65
C ARG A 389 13.16 -17.81 -3.55
N LEU A 390 11.99 -17.28 -3.19
CA LEU A 390 11.35 -16.21 -3.97
C LEU A 390 12.24 -14.96 -3.98
N ARG A 391 12.77 -14.61 -5.15
CA ARG A 391 13.61 -13.43 -5.37
C ARG A 391 13.22 -12.76 -6.67
N VAL A 392 13.35 -11.45 -6.72
CA VAL A 392 13.28 -10.65 -7.95
C VAL A 392 14.60 -9.92 -8.02
N LYS A 393 15.36 -10.09 -9.11
CA LYS A 393 16.58 -9.31 -9.30
C LYS A 393 16.21 -7.86 -9.64
N PRO A 394 16.99 -6.87 -9.16
CA PRO A 394 16.94 -5.53 -9.72
C PRO A 394 17.05 -5.61 -11.24
N HIS A 395 16.14 -4.95 -11.92
CA HIS A 395 16.16 -4.88 -13.37
C HIS A 395 15.61 -3.55 -13.83
N GLY A 396 15.94 -3.13 -15.05
CA GLY A 396 15.43 -1.90 -15.60
C GLY A 396 15.28 -1.94 -17.10
N ARG A 397 14.60 -0.92 -17.59
CA ARG A 397 14.16 -0.81 -18.98
C ARG A 397 14.41 0.59 -19.48
N ILE A 398 14.64 0.67 -20.78
CA ILE A 398 14.64 1.93 -21.51
C ILE A 398 13.30 2.09 -22.21
N TYR A 399 12.79 3.31 -22.17
CA TYR A 399 11.60 3.75 -22.86
C TYR A 399 12.02 4.84 -23.82
N CYS A 400 11.50 4.81 -25.03
CA CYS A 400 11.87 5.79 -26.04
C CYS A 400 10.62 6.38 -26.70
N ALA A 401 10.70 7.68 -26.99
CA ALA A 401 9.82 8.39 -27.89
C ALA A 401 10.69 9.11 -28.92
N ARG A 402 10.12 9.41 -30.10
CA ARG A 402 10.78 10.32 -31.02
C ARG A 402 10.48 11.74 -30.59
N SER A 403 11.52 12.47 -30.19
CA SER A 403 11.53 13.93 -30.09
C SER A 403 11.16 14.48 -31.47
N ARG A 404 9.90 14.93 -31.61
CA ARG A 404 9.50 15.70 -32.77
C ARG A 404 10.19 17.06 -32.65
N SER A 405 11.32 17.20 -33.34
CA SER A 405 12.09 18.43 -33.48
C SER A 405 11.18 19.68 -33.55
N GLY A 406 11.27 20.54 -32.54
CA GLY A 406 11.00 21.98 -32.63
C GLY A 406 9.61 22.50 -33.01
N LYS A 407 8.60 21.68 -33.33
CA LYS A 407 7.23 22.16 -33.59
C LYS A 407 6.19 21.22 -33.01
N ALA A 408 5.56 21.68 -31.92
CA ALA A 408 4.37 21.07 -31.34
C ALA A 408 3.30 20.89 -32.42
N HIS A 409 3.01 19.65 -32.81
CA HIS A 409 1.76 19.26 -33.44
C HIS A 409 1.24 18.03 -32.68
N CYS A 410 0.41 18.32 -31.68
CA CYS A 410 -0.55 17.37 -31.14
C CYS A 410 -1.71 17.31 -32.14
N GLU A 411 -1.48 16.71 -33.32
CA GLU A 411 -2.53 16.39 -34.30
C GLU A 411 -2.56 14.88 -34.49
N LYS A 412 -3.52 14.29 -33.79
CA LYS A 412 -4.64 13.48 -34.29
C LYS A 412 -5.33 12.87 -33.09
#